data_AF-A0A923YRY7-F1
#
_entry.id   AF-A0A923YRY7-F1
#
_cell.length_a   1.000
_cell.length_b   1.000
_cell.length_c   1.000
_cell.angle_alpha   90.00
_cell.angle_beta   90.00
_cell.angle_gamma   90.00
#
_symmetry.space_group_name_H-M   'P 1'
#
loop_
_entity.id
_entity.type
_entity.pdbx_description
1 polymer ?
#
loop_
_entity_poly.entity_id
_entity_poly.type
_entity_poly.pdbx_seq_one_letter_code
_entity_poly.pdbx_strand_id
1 'polypeptide(L)' 'MSKGFFHVPAAVNEPVKSYAPNSPEKIAVLKAYTAMWNDKIDVPNYINGEEIRTNNTKNMTAPHDHKHVVGTYH' A
#
# COMPACT_ATOMS: atom_id res chain seq x y z
N MET A 1 8.84 -34.00 13.11
CA MET A 1 9.76 -33.07 12.42
C MET A 1 9.83 -33.46 10.95
N SER A 2 9.54 -32.56 10.01
CA SER A 2 9.66 -32.86 8.59
C SER A 2 11.14 -33.05 8.22
N LYS A 3 11.47 -34.16 7.57
CA LYS A 3 12.79 -34.42 6.99
C LYS A 3 12.74 -34.13 5.50
N GLY A 4 12.58 -32.85 5.14
CA GLY A 4 12.48 -32.40 3.75
C GLY A 4 13.65 -31.50 3.38
N PHE A 5 14.21 -31.68 2.18
CA PHE A 5 15.11 -30.70 1.57
C PHE A 5 14.27 -29.63 0.88
N PHE A 6 14.10 -28.50 1.54
CA PHE A 6 13.36 -27.37 0.99
C PHE A 6 14.27 -26.56 0.07
N HIS A 7 13.86 -26.43 -1.19
CA HIS A 7 14.53 -25.57 -2.15
C HIS A 7 13.68 -24.32 -2.31
N VAL A 8 14.19 -23.19 -1.84
CA VAL A 8 13.56 -21.90 -2.13
C VAL A 8 13.80 -21.53 -3.59
N PRO A 9 12.82 -20.90 -4.27
CA PRO A 9 13.04 -20.40 -5.63
C PRO A 9 14.23 -19.43 -5.66
N ALA A 10 15.03 -19.50 -6.73
CA ALA A 10 16.07 -18.51 -6.94
C ALA A 10 15.45 -17.12 -7.10
N ALA A 11 15.95 -16.13 -6.36
CA ALA A 11 15.49 -14.76 -6.49
C ALA A 11 15.93 -14.17 -7.83
N VAL A 12 15.00 -13.54 -8.53
CA VAL A 12 15.24 -12.78 -9.77
C VAL A 12 14.73 -11.35 -9.58
N ASN A 13 15.32 -10.38 -10.28
CA ASN A 13 14.84 -9.00 -10.22
C ASN A 13 13.43 -8.89 -10.81
N GLU A 14 12.55 -8.16 -10.13
CA GLU A 14 11.22 -7.86 -10.64
C GLU A 14 11.33 -6.94 -11.88
N PRO A 15 10.67 -7.24 -13.00
CA PRO A 15 10.72 -6.41 -14.20
C PRO A 15 10.16 -5.00 -13.96
N VAL A 16 10.85 -3.98 -14.46
CA VAL A 16 10.34 -2.60 -14.47
C VAL A 16 9.31 -2.46 -15.59
N LYS A 17 8.09 -2.09 -15.23
CA LYS A 17 7.01 -1.85 -16.19
C LYS A 17 7.15 -0.47 -16.84
N SER A 18 6.74 -0.35 -18.10
CA SER A 18 6.91 0.89 -18.88
C SER A 18 5.80 1.92 -18.66
N TYR A 19 4.59 1.49 -18.25
CA TYR A 19 3.41 2.35 -18.10
C TYR A 19 3.13 3.16 -19.38
N ALA A 20 3.33 2.53 -20.53
CA ALA A 20 3.07 3.11 -21.84
C ALA A 20 1.59 3.51 -21.99
N PRO A 21 1.26 4.43 -22.92
CA PRO A 21 -0.14 4.75 -23.22
C PRO A 21 -0.98 3.48 -23.47
N ASN A 22 -2.16 3.42 -22.85
CA ASN A 22 -3.11 2.30 -22.94
C ASN A 22 -2.62 0.94 -22.41
N SER A 23 -1.45 0.86 -21.75
CA SER A 23 -1.00 -0.40 -21.17
C SER A 23 -1.86 -0.83 -19.98
N PRO A 24 -2.03 -2.14 -19.74
CA PRO A 24 -2.84 -2.64 -18.62
C PRO A 24 -2.38 -2.11 -17.26
N GLU A 25 -1.06 -2.01 -17.04
CA GLU A 25 -0.50 -1.50 -15.79
C GLU A 25 -0.74 0.00 -15.59
N LYS A 26 -0.78 0.80 -16.68
CA LYS A 26 -1.14 2.22 -16.59
C LYS A 26 -2.60 2.39 -16.21
N ILE A 27 -3.48 1.60 -16.81
CA ILE A 27 -4.91 1.60 -16.47
C ILE A 27 -5.11 1.19 -15.00
N ALA A 28 -4.41 0.16 -14.55
CA ALA A 28 -4.49 -0.33 -13.17
C ALA A 28 -4.02 0.72 -12.15
N VAL A 29 -2.87 1.37 -12.37
CA VAL A 29 -2.35 2.38 -11.42
C VAL A 29 -3.24 3.62 -11.36
N LEU A 30 -3.79 4.07 -12.49
CA LEU A 30 -4.71 5.21 -12.51
C LEU A 30 -6.03 4.87 -11.81
N LYS A 31 -6.54 3.64 -11.98
CA LYS A 31 -7.72 3.17 -11.25
C LYS A 31 -7.47 3.14 -9.74
N ALA A 32 -6.34 2.59 -9.31
CA ALA A 32 -5.96 2.54 -7.90
C ALA A 32 -5.79 3.94 -7.31
N TYR A 33 -5.10 4.83 -8.02
CA TYR A 33 -4.93 6.23 -7.62
C TYR A 33 -6.28 6.91 -7.41
N THR A 34 -7.18 6.85 -8.39
CA THR A 34 -8.50 7.48 -8.29
C THR A 34 -9.33 6.90 -7.14
N ALA A 35 -9.27 5.58 -6.92
CA ALA A 35 -9.96 4.96 -5.79
C ALA A 35 -9.42 5.48 -4.45
N MET A 36 -8.09 5.43 -4.26
CA MET A 36 -7.45 5.85 -3.01
C MET A 36 -7.52 7.36 -2.77
N TRP A 37 -7.51 8.17 -3.84
CA TRP A 37 -7.61 9.62 -3.75
C TRP A 37 -8.98 10.07 -3.22
N ASN A 38 -10.04 9.36 -3.61
CA ASN A 38 -11.41 9.66 -3.21
C ASN A 38 -11.83 8.96 -1.92
N ASP A 39 -11.04 8.00 -1.45
CA ASP A 39 -11.27 7.31 -0.19
C ASP A 39 -10.47 7.96 0.95
N LYS A 40 -10.85 7.67 2.20
CA LYS A 40 -10.11 8.09 3.40
C LYS A 40 -9.87 6.89 4.28
N ILE A 41 -8.60 6.54 4.46
CA ILE A 41 -8.22 5.37 5.25
C ILE A 41 -8.02 5.72 6.73
N ASP A 42 -8.45 4.80 7.59
CA ASP A 42 -8.15 4.80 9.03
C ASP A 42 -7.06 3.77 9.30
N VAL A 43 -5.90 4.19 9.79
CA VAL A 43 -4.72 3.34 9.98
C VAL A 43 -4.47 3.09 11.47
N PRO A 44 -4.84 1.90 11.99
CA PRO A 44 -4.52 1.52 13.36
C PRO A 44 -3.05 1.12 13.52
N ASN A 45 -2.59 1.04 14.76
CA ASN A 45 -1.33 0.40 15.09
C ASN A 45 -1.52 -1.12 15.10
N TYR A 46 -0.54 -1.88 14.62
CA TYR A 46 -0.51 -3.33 14.76
C TYR A 46 0.65 -3.73 15.69
N ILE A 47 0.33 -4.26 16.87
CA ILE A 47 1.33 -4.66 17.88
C ILE A 47 1.14 -6.15 18.16
N ASN A 48 2.16 -6.96 17.88
CA ASN A 48 2.09 -8.43 17.98
C ASN A 48 0.91 -9.05 17.18
N GLY A 49 0.51 -8.41 16.08
CA GLY A 49 -0.60 -8.86 15.24
C GLY A 49 -1.99 -8.41 15.72
N GLU A 50 -2.08 -7.72 16.86
CA GLU A 50 -3.33 -7.14 17.34
C GLU A 50 -3.52 -5.71 16.82
N GLU A 51 -4.74 -5.40 16.41
CA GLU A 51 -5.14 -4.06 15.96
C GLU A 51 -5.44 -3.16 17.16
N ILE A 52 -4.67 -2.08 17.30
CA ILE A 52 -4.76 -1.12 18.40
C ILE A 52 -5.13 0.26 17.85
N ARG A 53 -6.29 0.77 18.25
CA ARG A 53 -6.73 2.15 17.99
C ARG A 53 -6.50 3.02 19.23
N THR A 54 -5.85 4.17 19.03
CA THR A 54 -5.66 5.18 20.07
C THR A 54 -6.62 6.35 19.84
N ASN A 55 -6.79 7.26 20.78
CA ASN A 55 -7.48 8.54 20.49
C ASN A 55 -6.48 9.64 20.10
N ASN A 56 -5.20 9.32 19.92
CA ASN A 56 -4.14 10.26 19.56
C ASN A 56 -3.88 10.19 18.05
N THR A 57 -4.77 10.81 17.28
CA THR A 57 -4.76 10.68 15.83
C THR A 57 -4.10 11.86 15.12
N LYS A 58 -3.50 11.61 13.95
CA LYS A 58 -2.99 12.65 13.04
C LYS A 58 -3.37 12.37 11.60
N ASN A 59 -3.56 13.44 10.83
CA ASN A 59 -3.89 13.36 9.41
C ASN A 59 -2.67 12.96 8.57
N MET A 60 -2.92 12.15 7.55
CA MET A 60 -2.02 11.92 6.42
C MET A 60 -2.47 12.80 5.26
N THR A 61 -1.56 13.65 4.77
CA THR A 61 -1.85 14.55 3.66
C THR A 61 -0.99 14.22 2.45
N ALA A 62 -1.51 14.49 1.25
CA ALA A 62 -0.76 14.29 0.02
C ALA A 62 0.36 15.35 -0.07
N PRO A 63 1.64 14.97 -0.24
CA PRO A 63 2.73 15.97 -0.25
C PRO A 63 2.65 16.98 -1.41
N HIS A 64 2.04 16.59 -2.53
CA HIS A 64 1.83 17.45 -3.69
C HIS A 64 0.54 18.29 -3.62
N ASP A 65 -0.35 18.00 -2.67
CA ASP A 65 -1.53 18.81 -2.33
C ASP A 65 -1.81 18.65 -0.83
N HIS A 66 -1.10 19.43 -0.02
CA HIS A 66 -1.10 19.29 1.43
C HIS A 66 -2.47 19.57 2.08
N LYS A 67 -3.45 20.11 1.34
CA LYS A 67 -4.81 20.32 1.83
C LYS A 67 -5.67 19.07 1.69
N HIS A 68 -5.29 18.14 0.81
CA HIS A 68 -5.99 16.88 0.63
C HIS A 68 -5.59 15.88 1.71
N VAL A 69 -6.56 15.43 2.50
CA VAL A 69 -6.38 14.42 3.55
C VAL A 69 -6.75 13.06 2.98
N VAL A 70 -5.76 12.17 2.86
CA VAL A 70 -5.93 10.79 2.35
C VAL A 70 -6.29 9.79 3.45
N GLY A 71 -6.15 10.17 4.71
CA GLY A 71 -6.51 9.33 5.84
C GLY A 71 -6.02 9.87 7.17
N THR A 72 -6.20 9.06 8.21
CA THR A 72 -5.82 9.35 9.58
C THR A 72 -5.11 8.13 10.15
N TYR A 73 -4.10 8.33 10.99
CA TYR A 73 -3.44 7.26 11.73
C TYR A 73 -3.48 7.49 13.23
N HIS A 74 -3.32 6.40 13.98
CA HIS A 74 -3.39 6.30 15.44
C HIS A 74 -2.04 6.21 16.15
#